data_AF-A0A7W3LNL7-F1
#
_entry.id   AF-A0A7W3LNL7-F1
#
_cell.length_a   1.000
_cell.length_b   1.000
_cell.length_c   1.000
_cell.angle_alpha   90.00
_cell.angle_beta   90.00
_cell.angle_gamma   90.00
#
_symmetry.space_group_name_H-M   'P 1'
#
loop_
_entity.id
_entity.type
_entity.pdbx_description
1 polymer ?
#
loop_
_entity_poly.entity_id
_entity_poly.type
_entity_poly.pdbx_seq_one_letter_code
_entity_poly.pdbx_strand_id
1 'polypeptide(L)'
;MKNRVRLPVAGALLAVLASAGCSGAESSDCPVPRAAEVAEVSAGAATVAKVTFRKVAALADGTTETEGWLVEGTGTVRGPALGRPTAVWPTLDAGTPEQGARLVLFLSPHEGRTTMDGAAASGYDVVRQGGVLVEGGGGLARLCREGRSEPAPPEILG
;
A
#
# COMPACT_ATOMS: atom_id res chain seq x y z
N MET A 1 -46.16 54.75 44.11
CA MET A 1 -45.06 55.39 44.85
C MET A 1 -43.79 54.55 44.72
N LYS A 2 -42.69 55.19 44.30
CA LYS A 2 -41.27 54.81 44.46
C LYS A 2 -40.75 53.46 43.91
N ASN A 3 -40.02 53.59 42.79
CA ASN A 3 -38.69 53.04 42.49
C ASN A 3 -38.10 51.99 43.45
N ARG A 4 -37.56 50.90 42.86
CA ARG A 4 -36.11 50.63 42.87
C ARG A 4 -35.69 49.61 41.81
N VAL A 5 -34.67 50.04 41.07
CA VAL A 5 -33.88 49.36 40.04
C VAL A 5 -33.01 48.27 40.65
N ARG A 6 -32.87 47.11 39.98
CA ARG A 6 -31.61 46.34 39.88
C ARG A 6 -31.57 45.57 38.54
N LEU A 7 -30.63 45.96 37.68
CA LEU A 7 -30.18 45.16 36.53
C LEU A 7 -29.37 43.96 37.02
N PRO A 8 -29.44 42.83 36.29
CA PRO A 8 -28.28 42.01 36.03
C PRO A 8 -27.91 42.09 34.55
N VAL A 9 -26.67 42.53 34.31
CA VAL A 9 -25.97 42.47 33.03
C VAL A 9 -25.85 41.00 32.64
N ALA A 10 -26.70 40.53 31.74
CA ALA A 10 -26.53 39.25 31.09
C ALA A 10 -25.45 39.40 30.01
N GLY A 11 -24.23 39.00 30.36
CA GLY A 11 -23.12 38.92 29.43
C GLY A 11 -23.47 38.00 28.27
N ALA A 12 -23.45 38.55 27.07
CA ALA A 12 -23.45 37.79 25.84
C ALA A 12 -22.14 36.99 25.77
N LEU A 13 -22.19 35.71 26.14
CA LEU A 13 -21.15 34.77 25.76
C LEU A 13 -21.27 34.55 24.25
N LEU A 14 -20.39 35.21 23.49
CA LEU A 14 -20.02 34.76 22.16
C LEU A 14 -19.47 33.33 22.28
N ALA A 15 -20.29 32.35 21.95
CA ALA A 15 -19.79 31.03 21.59
C ALA A 15 -19.08 31.17 20.23
N VAL A 16 -17.78 31.40 20.28
CA VAL A 16 -16.90 31.27 19.11
C VAL A 16 -17.01 29.83 18.64
N LEU A 17 -17.42 29.69 17.38
CA LEU A 17 -17.34 28.48 16.59
C LEU A 17 -15.92 27.91 16.67
N ALA A 18 -15.72 26.91 17.53
CA ALA A 18 -14.64 25.97 17.34
C ALA A 18 -15.09 25.01 16.23
N SER A 19 -14.93 25.45 14.98
CA SER A 19 -14.63 24.54 13.90
C SER A 19 -13.41 23.75 14.35
N ALA A 20 -13.63 22.55 14.90
CA ALA A 20 -12.60 21.55 14.99
C ALA A 20 -12.09 21.40 13.55
N GLY A 21 -10.92 21.99 13.32
CA GLY A 21 -10.33 22.08 12.02
C GLY A 21 -10.32 20.70 11.41
N CYS A 22 -10.80 20.62 10.18
CA CYS A 22 -10.13 19.80 9.19
C CYS A 22 -8.66 20.20 9.27
N SER A 23 -7.90 19.53 10.14
CA SER A 23 -6.46 19.49 10.03
C SER A 23 -6.24 18.91 8.65
N GLY A 24 -5.91 19.78 7.71
CA GLY A 24 -5.32 19.40 6.45
C GLY A 24 -4.07 18.62 6.81
N ALA A 25 -4.24 17.31 6.98
CA ALA A 25 -3.18 16.40 6.63
C ALA A 25 -3.04 16.60 5.13
N GLU A 26 -2.06 17.42 4.74
CA GLU A 26 -1.31 17.08 3.55
C GLU A 26 -0.85 15.65 3.81
N SER A 27 -1.64 14.68 3.37
CA SER A 27 -1.20 13.31 3.37
C SER A 27 0.04 13.34 2.50
N SER A 28 1.21 13.08 3.09
CA SER A 28 2.28 12.52 2.30
C SER A 28 1.62 11.39 1.49
N ASP A 29 1.60 11.48 0.17
CA ASP A 29 0.95 10.50 -0.72
C ASP A 29 1.49 9.07 -0.53
N CYS A 30 2.49 8.93 0.34
CA CYS A 30 3.03 7.67 0.83
C CYS A 30 3.06 7.61 2.37
N PRO A 31 1.98 7.18 3.04
CA PRO A 31 2.00 7.02 4.49
C PRO A 31 2.85 5.81 4.93
N VAL A 32 3.40 5.90 6.13
CA VAL A 32 4.15 4.83 6.80
C VAL A 32 3.25 3.61 7.01
N PRO A 33 3.66 2.38 6.64
CA PRO A 33 2.82 1.20 6.80
C PRO A 33 2.60 0.88 8.28
N ARG A 34 1.33 0.64 8.65
CA ARG A 34 0.92 0.31 10.02
C ARG A 34 0.52 -1.16 10.11
N ALA A 35 0.78 -1.79 11.26
CA ALA A 35 0.49 -3.20 11.49
C ALA A 35 -0.97 -3.58 11.19
N ALA A 36 -1.95 -2.77 11.61
CA ALA A 36 -3.36 -3.05 11.34
C ALA A 36 -3.69 -3.05 9.83
N GLU A 37 -3.14 -2.09 9.08
CA GLU A 37 -3.33 -2.00 7.62
C GLU A 37 -2.66 -3.19 6.91
N VAL A 38 -1.43 -3.53 7.32
CA VAL A 38 -0.70 -4.69 6.79
C VAL A 38 -1.45 -5.99 7.06
N ALA A 39 -2.01 -6.16 8.26
CA ALA A 39 -2.82 -7.32 8.60
C ALA A 39 -4.10 -7.41 7.75
N GLU A 40 -4.77 -6.28 7.49
CA GLU A 40 -5.95 -6.23 6.62
C GLU A 40 -5.61 -6.62 5.18
N VAL A 41 -4.54 -6.05 4.61
CA VAL A 41 -4.06 -6.39 3.26
C VAL A 41 -3.62 -7.85 3.19
N SER A 42 -2.92 -8.34 4.22
CA SER A 42 -2.54 -9.75 4.37
C SER A 42 -3.76 -10.65 4.37
N ALA A 43 -4.84 -10.31 5.08
CA ALA A 43 -6.05 -11.12 5.12
C ALA A 43 -6.66 -11.33 3.73
N GLY A 44 -6.58 -10.35 2.84
CA GLY A 44 -7.04 -10.45 1.45
C GLY A 44 -6.09 -11.20 0.49
N ALA A 45 -4.85 -11.48 0.90
CA ALA A 45 -3.86 -12.12 0.04
C ALA A 45 -3.89 -13.65 0.08
N ALA A 46 -3.73 -14.30 -1.07
CA ALA A 46 -3.51 -15.75 -1.10
C ALA A 46 -2.07 -16.10 -0.67
N THR A 47 -1.10 -15.26 -1.03
CA THR A 47 0.30 -15.39 -0.61
C THR A 47 0.89 -14.04 -0.25
N VAL A 48 1.75 -14.04 0.77
CA VAL A 48 2.59 -12.89 1.14
C VAL A 48 4.03 -13.35 0.96
N ALA A 49 4.70 -12.80 -0.04
CA ALA A 49 5.98 -13.30 -0.51
C ALA A 49 7.07 -12.23 -0.44
N LYS A 50 8.28 -12.67 -0.10
CA LYS A 50 9.49 -11.86 -0.26
C LYS A 50 10.05 -12.12 -1.64
N VAL A 51 10.33 -11.07 -2.39
CA VAL A 51 10.83 -11.18 -3.76
C VAL A 51 11.97 -10.22 -4.03
N THR A 52 12.72 -10.49 -5.11
CA THR A 52 13.62 -9.51 -5.72
C THR A 52 13.01 -9.02 -7.04
N PHE A 53 12.89 -7.71 -7.20
CA PHE A 53 12.43 -7.10 -8.44
C PHE A 53 13.47 -7.26 -9.56
N ARG A 54 13.00 -7.62 -10.77
CA ARG A 54 13.88 -7.93 -11.90
C ARG A 54 13.73 -7.04 -13.12
N LYS A 55 12.53 -6.53 -13.42
CA LYS A 55 12.27 -5.52 -14.47
C LYS A 55 10.77 -5.32 -14.62
N VAL A 56 10.40 -4.23 -15.29
CA VAL A 56 9.11 -4.11 -15.98
C VAL A 56 9.17 -4.93 -17.27
N ALA A 57 8.08 -5.62 -17.60
CA ALA A 57 7.92 -6.38 -18.83
C ALA A 57 6.51 -6.18 -19.40
N ALA A 58 6.37 -6.33 -20.72
CA ALA A 58 5.07 -6.55 -21.33
C ALA A 58 4.60 -7.95 -20.96
N LEU A 59 3.45 -8.03 -20.28
CA LEU A 59 2.78 -9.25 -19.89
C LEU A 59 1.48 -9.35 -20.68
N ALA A 60 1.17 -10.54 -21.18
CA ALA A 60 -0.13 -10.76 -21.81
C ALA A 60 -1.10 -11.36 -20.79
N ASP A 61 -2.29 -10.75 -20.69
CA ASP A 61 -3.50 -11.34 -20.13
C ASP A 61 -4.44 -11.71 -21.29
N GLY A 62 -4.43 -12.99 -21.67
CA GLY A 62 -5.16 -13.46 -22.84
C GLY A 62 -4.62 -12.82 -24.12
N THR A 63 -5.40 -11.91 -24.72
CA THR A 63 -5.04 -11.16 -25.93
C THR A 63 -4.60 -9.72 -25.64
N THR A 64 -4.64 -9.30 -24.37
CA THR A 64 -4.31 -7.93 -23.96
C THR A 64 -2.90 -7.88 -23.45
N GLU A 65 -2.05 -7.02 -24.01
CA GLU A 65 -0.71 -6.76 -23.49
C GLU A 65 -0.74 -5.55 -22.55
N THR A 66 -0.15 -5.70 -21.38
CA THR A 66 -0.06 -4.65 -20.35
C THR A 66 1.33 -4.68 -19.70
N GLU A 67 1.76 -3.55 -19.14
CA GLU A 67 3.00 -3.53 -18.36
C GLU A 67 2.77 -4.16 -17.00
N GLY A 68 3.71 -5.01 -16.58
CA GLY A 68 3.77 -5.55 -15.22
C GLY A 68 5.20 -5.86 -14.81
N TRP A 69 5.34 -6.46 -13.65
CA TRP A 69 6.63 -6.74 -13.03
C TRP A 69 7.03 -8.19 -13.19
N LEU A 70 8.31 -8.40 -13.45
CA LEU A 70 8.96 -9.69 -13.24
C LEU A 70 9.69 -9.65 -11.90
N VAL A 71 9.41 -10.67 -11.09
CA VAL A 71 10.02 -10.83 -9.78
C VAL A 71 10.54 -12.26 -9.60
N GLU A 72 11.48 -12.42 -8.68
CA GLU A 72 11.96 -13.74 -8.24
C GLU A 72 11.61 -13.96 -6.77
N GLY A 73 10.90 -15.05 -6.47
CA GLY A 73 10.59 -15.42 -5.09
C GLY A 73 11.86 -15.71 -4.29
N THR A 74 12.12 -14.96 -3.23
CA THR A 74 13.27 -15.15 -2.32
C THR A 74 12.87 -15.67 -0.94
N GLY A 75 11.59 -15.70 -0.63
CA GLY A 75 11.06 -16.27 0.60
C GLY A 75 9.55 -16.10 0.69
N THR A 76 8.96 -16.66 1.74
CA THR A 76 7.52 -16.64 1.97
C THR A 76 7.25 -16.20 3.40
N VAL A 77 6.32 -15.26 3.56
CA VAL A 77 5.77 -14.86 4.86
C VAL A 77 4.53 -15.70 5.15
N ARG A 78 3.63 -15.84 4.17
CA ARG A 78 2.40 -16.64 4.26
C ARG A 78 2.01 -17.24 2.91
N GLY A 79 1.38 -18.41 2.91
CA GLY A 79 0.83 -19.03 1.71
C GLY A 79 1.85 -19.81 0.89
N PRO A 80 1.56 -20.16 -0.37
CA PRO A 80 2.49 -20.88 -1.23
C PRO A 80 3.68 -20.01 -1.62
N ALA A 81 4.85 -20.65 -1.78
CA ALA A 81 6.03 -19.99 -2.33
C ALA A 81 5.83 -19.61 -3.81
N LEU A 82 6.42 -18.50 -4.21
CA LEU A 82 6.44 -18.09 -5.61
C LEU A 82 7.54 -18.83 -6.40
N GLY A 83 7.26 -19.05 -7.68
CA GLY A 83 8.23 -19.58 -8.63
C GLY A 83 9.29 -18.54 -9.04
N ARG A 84 10.09 -18.90 -10.05
CA ARG A 84 11.08 -18.00 -10.66
C ARG A 84 11.15 -18.22 -12.18
N PRO A 85 11.00 -17.16 -13.00
CA PRO A 85 10.43 -15.84 -12.66
C PRO A 85 8.90 -15.90 -12.45
N THR A 86 8.31 -14.88 -11.84
CA THR A 86 6.86 -14.75 -11.65
C THR A 86 6.38 -13.39 -12.16
N ALA A 87 5.27 -13.42 -12.88
CA ALA A 87 4.60 -12.23 -13.39
C ALA A 87 3.69 -11.65 -12.31
N VAL A 88 3.82 -10.34 -12.07
CA VAL A 88 3.04 -9.61 -11.08
C VAL A 88 2.47 -8.35 -11.71
N TRP A 89 1.16 -8.17 -11.66
CA TRP A 89 0.51 -6.91 -11.99
C TRP A 89 0.46 -6.02 -10.73
N PRO A 90 1.19 -4.89 -10.72
CA PRO A 90 1.16 -3.98 -9.59
C PRO A 90 -0.15 -3.18 -9.55
N THR A 91 -0.44 -2.58 -8.41
CA THR A 91 -1.51 -1.59 -8.33
C THR A 91 -1.09 -0.27 -8.98
N LEU A 92 -2.04 0.48 -9.55
CA LEU A 92 -1.77 1.72 -10.29
C LEU A 92 -1.13 2.84 -9.45
N ASP A 93 -1.21 2.74 -8.13
CA ASP A 93 -0.68 3.69 -7.16
C ASP A 93 0.73 3.32 -6.66
N ALA A 94 1.19 2.10 -6.93
CA ALA A 94 2.56 1.70 -6.62
C ALA A 94 3.54 2.32 -7.62
N GLY A 95 4.64 2.88 -7.11
CA GLY A 95 5.77 3.28 -7.95
C GLY A 95 6.49 2.07 -8.51
N THR A 96 7.35 2.28 -9.51
CA THR A 96 8.19 1.20 -10.05
C THR A 96 9.42 1.01 -9.15
N PRO A 97 9.68 -0.21 -8.63
CA PRO A 97 10.88 -0.50 -7.85
C PRO A 97 12.15 -0.37 -8.69
N GLU A 98 13.27 -0.17 -8.01
CA GLU A 98 14.59 -0.22 -8.65
C GLU A 98 15.00 -1.68 -8.93
N GLN A 99 15.85 -1.88 -9.92
CA GLN A 99 16.42 -3.19 -10.23
C GLN A 99 17.07 -3.82 -8.99
N GLY A 100 16.69 -5.06 -8.68
CA GLY A 100 17.24 -5.78 -7.51
C GLY A 100 16.63 -5.35 -6.18
N ALA A 101 15.64 -4.44 -6.16
CA ALA A 101 14.94 -4.09 -4.93
C ALA A 101 14.30 -5.33 -4.29
N ARG A 102 14.44 -5.44 -2.98
CA ARG A 102 13.80 -6.49 -2.18
C ARG A 102 12.42 -6.01 -1.76
N LEU A 103 11.40 -6.80 -2.05
CA LEU A 103 10.02 -6.42 -1.82
C LEU A 103 9.31 -7.47 -0.97
N VAL A 104 8.28 -7.03 -0.25
CA VAL A 104 7.24 -7.89 0.28
C VAL A 104 5.96 -7.58 -0.49
N LEU A 105 5.43 -8.59 -1.17
CA LEU A 105 4.25 -8.48 -2.01
C LEU A 105 3.09 -9.27 -1.41
N PHE A 106 1.92 -8.65 -1.42
CA PHE A 106 0.66 -9.23 -0.99
C PHE A 106 -0.15 -9.57 -2.24
N LEU A 107 -0.29 -10.86 -2.53
CA LEU A 107 -0.65 -11.34 -3.85
C LEU A 107 -1.89 -12.22 -3.85
N SER A 108 -2.73 -12.03 -4.86
CA SER A 108 -3.80 -12.96 -5.28
C SER A 108 -3.42 -13.61 -6.61
N PRO A 109 -3.86 -14.84 -6.89
CA PRO A 109 -3.68 -15.43 -8.21
C PRO A 109 -4.38 -14.57 -9.26
N HIS A 110 -3.69 -14.30 -10.37
CA HIS A 110 -4.29 -13.62 -11.49
C HIS A 110 -5.21 -14.59 -12.24
N GLU A 111 -6.46 -14.19 -12.50
CA GLU A 111 -7.46 -15.08 -13.11
C GLU A 111 -7.24 -15.26 -14.63
N GLY A 112 -6.48 -14.34 -15.24
CA GLY A 112 -6.17 -14.31 -16.66
C GLY A 112 -5.10 -15.30 -17.12
N ARG A 113 -5.11 -15.64 -18.42
CA ARG A 113 -4.02 -16.44 -19.01
C ARG A 113 -2.79 -15.58 -19.12
N THR A 114 -1.85 -15.81 -18.22
CA THR A 114 -0.59 -15.08 -18.18
C THR A 114 0.44 -15.71 -19.10
N THR A 115 1.03 -14.90 -19.97
CA THR A 115 2.26 -15.29 -20.68
C THR A 115 3.38 -14.29 -20.45
N MET A 116 4.61 -14.81 -20.45
CA MET A 116 5.85 -14.05 -20.37
C MET A 116 6.71 -14.49 -21.55
N ASP A 117 7.05 -13.55 -22.43
CA ASP A 117 7.80 -13.82 -23.67
C ASP A 117 7.17 -14.95 -24.52
N GLY A 118 5.83 -15.03 -24.53
CA GLY A 118 5.07 -16.03 -25.29
C GLY A 118 4.95 -17.41 -24.63
N ALA A 119 5.56 -17.63 -23.47
CA ALA A 119 5.41 -18.87 -22.70
C ALA A 119 4.39 -18.70 -21.56
N ALA A 120 3.60 -19.74 -21.29
CA ALA A 120 2.66 -19.74 -20.17
C ALA A 120 3.42 -19.57 -18.84
N ALA A 121 2.92 -18.69 -17.98
CA ALA A 121 3.52 -18.39 -16.69
C ALA A 121 2.44 -18.26 -15.60
N SER A 122 2.87 -18.37 -14.34
CA SER A 122 2.02 -18.01 -13.20
C SER A 122 1.96 -16.48 -13.07
N GLY A 123 0.75 -15.95 -13.03
CA GLY A 123 0.47 -14.54 -12.82
C GLY A 123 -0.15 -14.29 -11.45
N TYR A 124 0.17 -13.15 -10.87
CA TYR A 124 -0.42 -12.67 -9.63
C TYR A 124 -0.77 -11.19 -9.75
N ASP A 125 -1.81 -10.79 -9.05
CA ASP A 125 -2.14 -9.37 -8.84
C ASP A 125 -1.71 -8.97 -7.44
N VAL A 126 -1.20 -7.74 -7.31
CA VAL A 126 -1.11 -7.12 -5.98
C VAL A 126 -2.51 -6.81 -5.49
N VAL A 127 -2.87 -7.31 -4.31
CA VAL A 127 -4.27 -7.33 -3.84
C VAL A 127 -4.93 -5.96 -3.73
N ARG A 128 -4.17 -4.92 -3.41
CA ARG A 128 -4.64 -3.52 -3.27
C ARG A 128 -3.48 -2.58 -2.95
N GLN A 129 -3.79 -1.29 -2.89
CA GLN A 129 -2.95 -0.26 -2.30
C GLN A 129 -2.40 -0.71 -0.93
N GLY A 130 -1.10 -0.47 -0.73
CA GLY A 130 -0.37 -0.95 0.46
C GLY A 130 0.10 -2.41 0.36
N GLY A 131 -0.22 -3.11 -0.73
CA GLY A 131 0.23 -4.48 -1.01
C GLY A 131 1.65 -4.60 -1.57
N VAL A 132 2.41 -3.50 -1.63
CA VAL A 132 3.83 -3.49 -2.00
C VAL A 132 4.62 -2.77 -0.93
N LEU A 133 5.50 -3.51 -0.26
CA LEU A 133 6.49 -2.96 0.67
C LEU A 133 7.89 -3.19 0.14
N VAL A 134 8.80 -2.25 0.40
CA VAL A 134 10.23 -2.34 0.07
C VAL A 134 11.00 -2.64 1.34
N GLU A 135 11.83 -3.68 1.33
CA GLU A 135 12.78 -3.96 2.40
C GLU A 135 14.00 -3.03 2.26
N GLY A 136 14.34 -2.29 3.32
CA GLY A 136 15.50 -1.40 3.32
C GLY A 136 15.69 -0.69 4.66
N GLY A 137 16.93 -0.31 4.97
CA GLY A 137 17.24 0.47 6.18
C GLY A 137 16.85 -0.21 7.51
N GLY A 138 16.72 -1.55 7.52
CA GLY A 138 16.28 -2.31 8.70
C GLY A 138 14.76 -2.42 8.88
N GLY A 139 13.97 -1.91 7.94
CA GLY A 139 12.50 -1.95 8.01
C GLY A 139 11.81 -2.15 6.66
N LEU A 140 10.52 -1.84 6.65
CA LEU A 140 9.60 -1.96 5.53
C LEU A 140 8.98 -0.60 5.22
N ALA A 141 9.26 -0.08 4.03
CA ALA A 141 8.65 1.15 3.54
C ALA A 141 7.54 0.81 2.54
N ARG A 142 6.50 1.64 2.47
CA ARG A 142 5.49 1.55 1.40
C ARG A 142 6.11 2.05 0.10
N LEU A 143 5.83 1.37 -1.00
CA LEU A 143 6.17 1.87 -2.34
C LEU A 143 4.98 2.64 -2.92
N CYS A 144 5.20 3.89 -3.27
CA CYS A 144 4.19 4.78 -3.84
C CYS A 144 4.72 5.39 -5.14
N ARG A 145 3.83 5.99 -5.94
CA ARG A 145 4.19 6.58 -7.24
C ARG A 145 5.36 7.55 -7.16
N GLU A 146 5.33 8.47 -6.19
CA GLU A 146 6.33 9.54 -6.03
C GLU A 146 7.52 9.15 -5.14
N GLY A 147 7.62 7.88 -4.71
CA GLY A 147 8.74 7.42 -3.90
C GLY A 147 8.38 6.39 -2.84
N ARG A 148 9.00 6.49 -1.67
CA ARG A 148 8.83 5.54 -0.56
C ARG A 148 8.47 6.29 0.71
N SER A 149 7.66 5.66 1.55
CA SER A 149 7.39 6.19 2.89
C SER A 149 8.58 5.94 3.83
N GLU A 150 8.53 6.52 5.03
CA GLU A 150 9.47 6.12 6.08
C GLU A 150 9.28 4.63 6.41
N PRO A 151 10.37 3.92 6.77
CA PRO A 151 10.28 2.50 7.09
C PRO A 151 9.60 2.29 8.43
N ALA A 152 8.72 1.30 8.49
CA ALA A 152 8.24 0.72 9.74
C ALA A 152 9.05 -0.53 10.09
N PRO A 153 9.05 -0.97 11.36
CA PRO A 153 9.74 -2.20 11.76
C PRO A 153 9.20 -3.45 11.02
N PRO A 154 10.03 -4.45 10.72
CA PRO A 154 9.61 -5.64 9.98
C PRO A 154 8.53 -6.48 10.68
N GLU A 155 8.37 -6.32 12.00
CA GLU A 155 7.39 -7.02 12.84
C GLU A 155 5.93 -6.67 12.47
N ILE A 156 5.70 -5.61 11.69
CA ILE A 156 4.35 -5.28 11.19
C ILE A 156 3.73 -6.38 10.30
N LEU A 157 4.53 -7.33 9.82
CA LEU A 157 4.06 -8.47 9.02
C LEU A 157 3.32 -9.54 9.84
N GLY A 158 3.43 -9.51 11.17
CA GLY A 158 2.85 -10.52 12.06
C GLY A 158 3.79 -11.68 12.33
#